data_AF-A0A921MXM0-F1
#
_entry.id   AF-A0A921MXM0-F1
#
_cell.length_a   1.000
_cell.length_b   1.000
_cell.length_c   1.000
_cell.angle_alpha   90.00
_cell.angle_beta   90.00
_cell.angle_gamma   90.00
#
_symmetry.space_group_name_H-M   'P 1'
#
loop_
_entity.id
_entity.type
_entity.pdbx_description
1 polymer ?
#
loop_
_entity_poly.entity_id
_entity_poly.type
_entity_poly.pdbx_seq_one_letter_code
_entity_poly.pdbx_strand_id
1 'polypeptide(L)'
;MASFTPSPADVADIGVTGMAVMGSNLARNLARNGFKVAIHNRSVGKTEKVIADHGGDGEFYPSESMADFVASLQKPRVAIIMVKAGGPTDAVIDELAGLMETGDIIVDAGNALFTDTRRREAALR
;
A
#
# COMPACT_ATOMS: atom_id res chain seq x y z
N MET A 1 -7.20 -21.53 1.08
CA MET A 1 -7.08 -20.07 0.88
C MET A 1 -7.44 -19.46 2.22
N ALA A 2 -6.48 -18.79 2.86
CA ALA A 2 -6.80 -18.05 4.07
C ALA A 2 -7.45 -16.75 3.58
N SER A 3 -8.76 -16.63 3.77
CA SER A 3 -9.40 -15.35 3.50
C SER A 3 -9.06 -14.41 4.65
N PHE A 4 -8.45 -13.27 4.35
CA PHE A 4 -8.28 -12.24 5.35
C PHE A 4 -9.66 -11.72 5.70
N THR A 5 -10.00 -11.70 6.98
CA THR A 5 -11.15 -10.91 7.41
C THR A 5 -10.82 -9.45 7.09
N PRO A 6 -11.73 -8.67 6.49
CA PRO A 6 -11.47 -7.26 6.20
C PRO A 6 -10.97 -6.55 7.45
N SER A 7 -9.86 -5.83 7.30
CA SER A 7 -9.28 -5.07 8.39
C SER A 7 -10.30 -4.03 8.87
N PRO A 8 -10.37 -3.71 10.18
CA PRO A 8 -11.22 -2.64 10.65
C PRO A 8 -10.90 -1.33 9.92
N ALA A 9 -11.91 -0.48 9.70
CA ALA A 9 -11.71 0.79 9.03
C ALA A 9 -10.92 1.78 9.93
N ASP A 10 -10.12 2.65 9.31
CA ASP A 10 -9.41 3.75 9.97
C ASP A 10 -8.50 3.30 11.16
N VAL A 11 -7.73 2.23 10.99
CA VAL A 11 -6.83 1.68 12.03
C VAL A 11 -5.36 1.74 11.70
N ALA A 12 -4.99 1.73 10.42
CA ALA A 12 -3.60 1.71 9.99
C ALA A 12 -3.06 3.14 9.80
N ASP A 13 -1.87 3.40 10.33
CA ASP A 13 -1.18 4.69 10.22
C ASP A 13 -0.66 4.91 8.79
N ILE A 14 -0.27 3.84 8.10
CA ILE A 14 0.36 3.90 6.77
C ILE A 14 0.13 2.62 5.97
N GLY A 15 -0.01 2.75 4.65
CA GLY A 15 -0.21 1.64 3.74
C GLY A 15 0.99 1.39 2.82
N VAL A 16 1.27 0.12 2.52
CA VAL A 16 2.21 -0.27 1.48
C VAL A 16 1.54 -1.25 0.50
N THR A 17 1.46 -0.85 -0.77
CA THR A 17 0.97 -1.71 -1.86
C THR A 17 2.13 -2.18 -2.75
N GLY A 18 2.24 -3.49 -2.94
CA GLY A 18 3.33 -4.13 -3.69
C GLY A 18 4.28 -4.93 -2.80
N MET A 19 3.96 -6.21 -2.58
CA MET A 19 4.69 -7.10 -1.66
C MET A 19 5.80 -7.90 -2.36
N ALA A 20 6.60 -7.23 -3.19
CA ALA A 20 7.90 -7.76 -3.62
C ALA A 20 8.94 -7.54 -2.50
N VAL A 21 10.22 -7.89 -2.75
CA VAL A 21 11.29 -7.82 -1.72
C VAL A 21 11.41 -6.42 -1.10
N MET A 22 11.42 -5.36 -1.91
CA MET A 22 11.56 -4.00 -1.38
C MET A 22 10.33 -3.54 -0.59
N GLY A 23 9.12 -3.78 -1.12
CA GLY A 23 7.89 -3.36 -0.44
C GLY A 23 7.63 -4.13 0.85
N SER A 24 7.92 -5.45 0.88
CA SER A 24 7.80 -6.22 2.12
C SER A 24 8.81 -5.77 3.17
N ASN A 25 10.06 -5.47 2.78
CA ASN A 25 11.07 -4.95 3.70
C ASN A 25 10.71 -3.56 4.24
N LEU A 26 10.14 -2.68 3.40
CA LEU A 26 9.66 -1.37 3.85
C LEU A 26 8.50 -1.51 4.84
N ALA A 27 7.49 -2.33 4.51
CA ALA A 27 6.36 -2.60 5.41
C ALA A 27 6.84 -3.14 6.76
N ARG A 28 7.79 -4.08 6.76
CA ARG A 28 8.40 -4.63 7.98
C ARG A 28 9.18 -3.59 8.76
N ASN A 29 9.92 -2.72 8.08
CA ASN A 29 10.65 -1.65 8.73
C ASN A 29 9.70 -0.68 9.44
N LEU A 30 8.61 -0.28 8.80
CA LEU A 30 7.57 0.56 9.40
C LEU A 30 6.95 -0.13 10.63
N ALA A 31 6.55 -1.40 10.49
CA ALA A 31 5.94 -2.17 11.58
C ALA A 31 6.87 -2.31 12.80
N ARG A 32 8.16 -2.58 12.58
CA ARG A 32 9.18 -2.67 13.65
C ARG A 32 9.41 -1.36 14.39
N ASN A 33 9.14 -0.24 13.73
CA ASN A 33 9.24 1.10 14.33
C ASN A 33 7.92 1.55 14.98
N GLY A 34 6.95 0.64 15.16
CA GLY A 34 5.74 0.88 15.94
C GLY A 34 4.56 1.45 15.15
N PHE A 35 4.64 1.51 13.81
CA PHE A 35 3.51 1.89 12.96
C PHE A 35 2.60 0.70 12.70
N LYS A 36 1.29 0.98 12.62
CA LYS A 36 0.27 0.06 12.13
C LYS A 36 0.24 0.08 10.61
N VAL A 37 0.64 -1.01 9.98
CA VAL A 37 0.90 -1.03 8.54
C VAL A 37 -0.16 -1.82 7.78
N ALA A 38 -0.95 -1.13 6.96
CA ALA A 38 -1.80 -1.81 5.98
C ALA A 38 -0.93 -2.36 4.85
N ILE A 39 -1.17 -3.61 4.44
CA ILE A 39 -0.42 -4.23 3.35
C ILE A 39 -1.35 -4.83 2.31
N HIS A 40 -1.01 -4.60 1.04
CA HIS A 40 -1.76 -5.11 -0.10
C HIS A 40 -0.83 -5.50 -1.24
N ASN A 41 -1.26 -6.48 -2.02
CA ASN A 41 -0.63 -6.82 -3.28
C ASN A 41 -1.66 -7.47 -4.21
N ARG A 42 -1.62 -7.11 -5.51
CA ARG A 42 -2.53 -7.66 -6.54
C ARG A 42 -2.68 -9.18 -6.52
N SER A 43 -1.60 -9.90 -6.20
CA SER A 43 -1.64 -11.33 -5.91
C SER A 43 -1.67 -11.55 -4.41
N VAL A 44 -2.82 -11.97 -3.88
CA VAL A 44 -3.07 -12.17 -2.45
C VAL A 44 -2.01 -13.07 -1.79
N GLY A 45 -1.54 -14.10 -2.49
CA GLY A 45 -0.51 -15.01 -1.97
C GLY A 45 0.82 -14.36 -1.57
N LYS A 46 1.14 -13.17 -2.10
CA LYS A 46 2.32 -12.41 -1.61
C LYS A 46 2.06 -11.77 -0.26
N THR A 47 0.85 -11.24 -0.04
CA THR A 47 0.43 -10.70 1.26
C THR A 47 0.38 -11.82 2.30
N GLU A 48 -0.24 -12.97 1.97
CA GLU A 48 -0.24 -14.17 2.83
C GLU A 48 1.17 -14.58 3.24
N LYS A 49 2.10 -14.62 2.28
CA LYS A 49 3.50 -14.96 2.57
C LYS A 49 4.17 -13.97 3.53
N VAL A 50 3.94 -12.67 3.36
CA VAL A 50 4.51 -11.67 4.28
C VAL A 50 3.96 -11.85 5.69
N ILE A 51 2.66 -12.09 5.85
CA ILE A 51 2.06 -12.32 7.17
C ILE A 51 2.56 -13.64 7.78
N ALA A 52 2.66 -14.71 7.00
CA ALA A 52 3.13 -16.01 7.47
C ALA A 52 4.60 -15.95 7.93
N ASP A 53 5.47 -15.28 7.16
CA ASP A 53 6.90 -15.23 7.43
C ASP A 53 7.27 -14.13 8.45
N HIS A 54 6.48 -13.05 8.52
CA HIS A 54 6.85 -11.80 9.20
C HIS A 54 5.73 -11.12 10.00
N GLY A 55 4.58 -11.77 10.21
CA GLY A 55 3.47 -11.18 10.97
C GLY A 55 3.80 -10.80 12.42
N GLY A 56 4.89 -11.35 12.99
CA GLY A 56 5.41 -10.97 14.31
C GLY A 56 6.36 -9.76 14.32
N ASP A 57 6.70 -9.18 13.16
CA ASP A 57 7.59 -7.99 13.08
C ASP A 57 6.89 -6.71 13.59
N GLY A 58 5.57 -6.70 13.73
CA GLY A 58 4.76 -5.58 14.23
C GLY A 58 3.27 -5.75 13.89
N GLU A 59 2.53 -4.66 13.85
CA GLU A 59 1.08 -4.70 13.61
C GLU A 59 0.76 -4.51 12.13
N PHE A 60 0.28 -5.57 11.47
CA PHE A 60 -0.08 -5.55 10.06
C PHE A 60 -1.59 -5.70 9.84
N TYR A 61 -2.08 -4.98 8.83
CA TYR A 61 -3.47 -5.02 8.37
C TYR A 61 -3.50 -5.50 6.91
N PRO A 62 -3.50 -6.83 6.68
CA PRO A 62 -3.53 -7.37 5.33
C PRO A 62 -4.90 -7.17 4.68
N SER A 63 -4.89 -6.92 3.37
CA SER A 63 -6.10 -6.73 2.57
C SER A 63 -6.02 -7.55 1.27
N GLU A 64 -7.16 -8.14 0.88
CA GLU A 64 -7.28 -8.88 -0.39
C GLU A 64 -7.57 -7.95 -1.57
N SER A 65 -8.27 -6.83 -1.33
CA SER A 65 -8.64 -5.85 -2.33
C SER A 65 -8.04 -4.48 -2.04
N MET A 66 -7.92 -3.64 -3.07
CA MET A 66 -7.51 -2.25 -2.90
C MET A 66 -8.54 -1.44 -2.09
N ALA A 67 -9.82 -1.77 -2.22
CA ALA A 67 -10.88 -1.11 -1.46
C ALA A 67 -10.73 -1.35 0.05
N ASP A 68 -10.51 -2.60 0.46
CA ASP A 68 -10.26 -2.94 1.87
C ASP A 68 -8.97 -2.29 2.39
N PHE A 69 -7.94 -2.26 1.55
CA PHE A 69 -6.67 -1.60 1.87
C PHE A 69 -6.87 -0.11 2.15
N VAL A 70 -7.53 0.63 1.25
CA VAL A 70 -7.80 2.06 1.42
C VAL A 70 -8.73 2.32 2.61
N ALA A 71 -9.74 1.47 2.83
CA ALA A 71 -10.66 1.59 3.96
C ALA A 71 -9.98 1.41 5.32
N SER A 72 -8.91 0.60 5.40
CA SER A 72 -8.17 0.37 6.64
C SER A 72 -7.29 1.56 7.07
N LEU A 73 -6.96 2.48 6.15
CA LEU A 73 -6.07 3.61 6.40
C LEU A 73 -6.76 4.75 7.13
N GLN A 74 -6.11 5.28 8.16
CA GLN A 74 -6.54 6.49 8.84
C GLN A 74 -6.41 7.72 7.96
N LYS A 75 -7.33 8.68 8.13
CA LYS A 75 -7.29 9.96 7.41
C LYS A 75 -6.33 10.97 8.06
N PRO A 76 -5.61 11.80 7.29
CA PRO A 76 -5.46 11.71 5.83
C PRO A 76 -4.69 10.45 5.45
N ARG A 77 -5.20 9.71 4.48
CA ARG A 77 -4.68 8.37 4.13
C ARG A 77 -3.32 8.49 3.47
N VAL A 78 -2.38 7.63 3.85
CA VAL A 78 -1.04 7.57 3.25
C VAL A 78 -0.80 6.20 2.65
N ALA A 79 -0.67 6.14 1.32
CA ALA A 79 -0.42 4.91 0.57
C ALA A 79 0.92 4.97 -0.18
N ILE A 80 1.85 4.09 0.17
CA ILE A 80 3.14 3.94 -0.52
C ILE A 80 3.03 2.87 -1.59
N ILE A 81 3.40 3.22 -2.82
CA ILE A 81 3.44 2.32 -3.98
C ILE A 81 4.86 1.77 -4.15
N MET A 82 4.97 0.45 -4.10
CA MET A 82 6.22 -0.31 -4.27
C MET A 82 6.08 -1.36 -5.39
N VAL A 83 5.65 -0.92 -6.58
CA VAL A 83 5.47 -1.78 -7.76
C VAL A 83 6.48 -1.45 -8.86
N LYS A 84 6.46 -2.25 -9.94
CA LYS A 84 7.33 -2.03 -11.10
C LYS A 84 6.98 -0.69 -11.76
N ALA A 85 7.99 0.16 -11.94
CA ALA A 85 7.85 1.46 -12.60
C ALA A 85 7.22 1.39 -14.00
N GLY A 86 6.56 2.47 -14.39
CA GLY A 86 5.83 2.61 -15.66
C GLY A 86 4.34 2.28 -15.49
N GLY A 87 3.75 1.63 -16.50
CA GLY A 87 2.31 1.35 -16.55
C GLY A 87 1.70 0.66 -15.31
N PRO A 88 2.38 -0.28 -14.62
CA PRO A 88 1.84 -0.86 -13.39
C PRO A 88 1.69 0.16 -12.25
N THR A 89 2.62 1.11 -12.13
CA THR A 89 2.49 2.21 -11.16
C THR A 89 1.32 3.11 -11.51
N ASP A 90 1.14 3.46 -12.79
CA ASP A 90 0.03 4.31 -13.23
C ASP A 90 -1.33 3.66 -12.90
N ALA A 91 -1.50 2.37 -13.20
CA ALA A 91 -2.72 1.65 -12.89
C ALA A 91 -3.06 1.63 -11.39
N VAL A 92 -2.04 1.50 -10.52
CA VAL A 92 -2.24 1.54 -9.07
C VAL A 92 -2.58 2.95 -8.59
N ILE A 93 -1.98 3.99 -9.18
CA ILE A 93 -2.31 5.37 -8.88
C ILE A 93 -3.77 5.66 -9.23
N ASP A 94 -4.22 5.25 -10.42
CA ASP A 94 -5.59 5.46 -10.87
C ASP A 94 -6.60 4.74 -9.95
N GLU A 95 -6.29 3.50 -9.55
CA GLU A 95 -7.12 2.72 -8.61
C GLU A 95 -7.20 3.37 -7.22
N LEU A 96 -6.05 3.83 -6.69
CA LEU A 96 -6.00 4.55 -5.42
C LEU A 96 -6.77 5.89 -5.50
N ALA A 97 -6.55 6.67 -6.55
CA ALA A 97 -7.21 7.96 -6.75
C ALA A 97 -8.74 7.83 -6.84
N GLY A 98 -9.25 6.73 -7.37
CA GLY A 98 -10.70 6.44 -7.39
C GLY A 98 -11.32 6.09 -6.03
N LEU A 99 -10.49 5.73 -5.04
CA LEU A 99 -10.93 5.29 -3.70
C LEU A 99 -10.57 6.29 -2.59
N MET A 100 -9.61 7.18 -2.85
CA MET A 100 -9.12 8.18 -1.91
C MET A 100 -9.87 9.51 -2.08
N GLU A 101 -9.77 10.38 -1.08
CA GLU A 101 -10.41 11.71 -1.08
C GLU A 101 -9.38 12.84 -1.10
N THR A 102 -9.85 14.06 -1.37
CA THR A 102 -8.98 15.23 -1.37
C THR A 102 -8.28 15.40 -0.02
N GLY A 103 -6.95 15.52 -0.06
CA GLY A 103 -6.10 15.62 1.14
C GLY A 103 -5.37 14.33 1.48
N ASP A 104 -5.77 13.20 0.89
CA ASP A 104 -5.03 11.94 0.97
C ASP A 104 -3.71 11.99 0.16
N ILE A 105 -2.77 11.11 0.50
CA ILE A 105 -1.39 11.14 0.03
C ILE A 105 -1.01 9.81 -0.62
N ILE A 106 -0.61 9.87 -1.88
CA ILE A 106 -0.01 8.76 -2.63
C ILE A 106 1.49 9.00 -2.75
N VAL A 107 2.30 8.04 -2.30
CA VAL A 107 3.77 8.09 -2.35
C VAL A 107 4.27 7.06 -3.36
N ASP A 108 4.71 7.50 -4.53
CA ASP A 108 5.43 6.64 -5.48
C ASP A 108 6.89 6.48 -5.04
N ALA A 109 7.22 5.32 -4.47
CA ALA A 109 8.55 4.96 -4.03
C ALA A 109 9.25 3.99 -5.01
N GLY A 110 8.74 3.86 -6.23
CA GLY A 110 9.39 3.15 -7.32
C GLY A 110 10.52 3.95 -7.97
N ASN A 111 11.34 3.26 -8.78
CA ASN A 111 12.39 3.89 -9.58
C ASN A 111 11.82 4.49 -10.90
N ALA A 112 10.84 5.37 -10.79
CA ALA A 112 10.24 6.05 -11.93
C ALA A 112 11.16 7.16 -12.48
N LEU A 113 11.02 7.48 -13.76
CA LEU A 113 11.67 8.67 -14.32
C LEU A 113 10.95 9.92 -13.79
N PHE A 114 11.70 10.95 -13.39
CA PHE A 114 11.12 12.14 -12.75
C PHE A 114 10.04 12.85 -13.60
N THR A 115 10.09 12.72 -14.93
CA THR A 115 9.05 13.24 -15.84
C THR A 115 7.72 12.53 -15.65
N ASP A 116 7.73 11.24 -15.33
CA ASP A 116 6.53 10.47 -15.02
C ASP A 116 5.91 10.96 -13.71
N THR A 117 6.74 11.22 -12.69
CA THR A 117 6.31 11.80 -11.41
C THR A 117 5.65 13.15 -11.62
N ARG A 118 6.24 14.04 -12.45
CA ARG A 118 5.64 15.35 -12.78
C ARG A 118 4.30 15.22 -13.51
N ARG A 119 4.20 14.27 -14.45
CA ARG A 119 2.95 14.01 -15.17
C ARG A 119 1.85 13.50 -14.22
N ARG A 120 2.19 12.58 -13.32
CA ARG A 120 1.26 12.01 -12.32
C ARG A 120 0.75 13.09 -11.36
N GLU A 121 1.67 13.90 -10.84
CA GLU A 121 1.32 15.00 -9.93
C GLU A 121 0.37 16.00 -10.59
N ALA A 122 0.64 16.39 -11.83
CA ALA A 122 -0.22 17.31 -12.58
C ALA A 122 -1.61 16.72 -12.89
N ALA A 123 -1.75 15.40 -12.97
CA ALA A 123 -3.02 14.72 -13.22
C ALA A 123 -3.89 14.54 -11.96
N LEU A 124 -3.28 14.61 -10.77
CA LEU A 124 -3.95 14.42 -9.48
C LEU A 124 -4.28 15.72 -8.75
N ARG A 125 -3.85 16.87 -9.30
CA ARG A 125 -4.26 18.21 -8.84
C ARG A 125 -5.61 18.61 -9.40
#